data_AF-X1C5E5-F1
#
_entry.id   AF-X1C5E5-F1
#
_cell.length_a   1.000
_cell.length_b   1.000
_cell.length_c   1.000
_cell.angle_alpha   90.00
_cell.angle_beta   90.00
_cell.angle_gamma   90.00
#
_symmetry.space_group_name_H-M   'P 1'
#
loop_
_entity.id
_entity.type
_entity.pdbx_description
1 polymer ?
#
loop_
_entity_poly.entity_id
_entity_poly.type
_entity_poly.pdbx_seq_one_letter_code
_entity_poly.pdbx_strand_id
1 'polypeptide(L)'
;NEADEVTYSLHIIIRYEIERDLFADKISISELPQIWNERYEEYLDVKVPDDENGVLQDTHWASGYYGYFPSYAMGNVYDGMWLEKLEKEEPKWLAEVEKGNTKPAIDWLKQNVHHYSSFYDPADLVKKIAGKETTAGPYLNYLENKYSNLLGF
;
A
#
# COMPACT_ATOMS: atom_id res chain seq x y z
N ASN A 1 7.75 -6.27 12.15
CA ASN A 1 7.61 -5.17 11.18
C ASN A 1 8.07 -5.55 9.77
N GLU A 2 7.96 -6.82 9.37
CA GLU A 2 8.44 -7.32 8.08
C GLU A 2 7.33 -8.12 7.39
N ALA A 3 6.29 -7.42 6.94
CA ALA A 3 5.23 -8.01 6.12
C ALA A 3 5.70 -8.08 4.66
N ASP A 4 5.31 -9.14 3.95
CA ASP A 4 5.56 -9.27 2.52
C ASP A 4 4.54 -8.46 1.68
N GLU A 5 4.79 -8.31 0.38
CA GLU A 5 3.96 -7.47 -0.50
C GLU A 5 2.48 -7.90 -0.56
N VAL A 6 2.14 -9.17 -0.28
CA VAL A 6 0.75 -9.67 -0.30
C VAL A 6 0.05 -9.33 1.01
N THR A 7 0.70 -9.57 2.14
CA THR A 7 0.08 -9.39 3.47
C THR A 7 0.13 -7.94 3.95
N TYR A 8 1.04 -7.11 3.42
CA TYR A 8 1.24 -5.73 3.85
C TYR A 8 -0.06 -4.90 3.87
N SER A 9 -0.88 -4.99 2.82
CA SER A 9 -2.12 -4.22 2.73
C SER A 9 -3.14 -4.62 3.81
N LEU A 10 -3.12 -5.86 4.30
CA LEU A 10 -4.00 -6.32 5.38
C LEU A 10 -3.65 -5.64 6.71
N HIS A 11 -2.35 -5.47 7.02
CA HIS A 11 -1.92 -4.72 8.21
C HIS A 11 -2.43 -3.27 8.21
N ILE A 12 -2.52 -2.65 7.04
CA ILE A 12 -3.06 -1.30 6.86
C ILE A 12 -4.58 -1.29 7.03
N ILE A 13 -5.29 -2.27 6.46
CA ILE A 13 -6.74 -2.40 6.60
C ILE A 13 -7.13 -2.52 8.07
N ILE A 14 -6.45 -3.38 8.84
CA ILE A 14 -6.70 -3.56 10.28
C ILE A 14 -6.63 -2.21 11.02
N ARG A 15 -5.56 -1.43 10.79
CA ARG A 15 -5.37 -0.12 11.44
C ARG A 15 -6.43 0.89 11.00
N TYR A 16 -6.77 0.91 9.73
CA TYR A 16 -7.85 1.76 9.21
C TYR A 16 -9.20 1.43 9.86
N GLU A 17 -9.55 0.16 9.99
CA GLU A 17 -10.82 -0.24 10.61
C GLU A 17 -10.88 0.13 12.09
N ILE A 18 -9.77 -0.06 12.81
CA ILE A 18 -9.65 0.35 14.21
C ILE A 18 -9.82 1.87 14.34
N GLU A 19 -9.13 2.67 13.51
CA GLU A 19 -9.28 4.12 13.52
C GLU A 19 -10.73 4.53 13.21
N ARG A 20 -11.32 3.98 12.14
CA ARG A 20 -12.70 4.24 11.74
C ARG A 20 -13.67 3.99 12.89
N ASP A 21 -13.54 2.85 13.56
CA ASP A 21 -14.47 2.44 14.62
C ASP A 21 -14.22 3.23 15.92
N LEU A 22 -12.97 3.60 16.20
CA LEU A 22 -12.62 4.48 17.33
C LEU A 22 -13.23 5.88 17.15
N PHE A 23 -13.08 6.49 15.96
CA PHE A 23 -13.67 7.81 15.67
C PHE A 23 -15.18 7.80 15.51
N ALA A 24 -15.78 6.62 15.33
CA ALA A 24 -17.23 6.44 15.29
C ALA A 24 -17.83 6.10 16.67
N ASP A 25 -17.04 6.20 17.75
CA ASP A 25 -17.42 5.84 19.13
C ASP A 25 -17.97 4.41 19.26
N LYS A 26 -17.55 3.49 18.38
CA LYS A 26 -17.97 2.07 18.41
C LYS A 26 -17.09 1.21 19.33
N ILE A 27 -15.87 1.66 19.56
CA ILE A 27 -14.86 1.01 20.41
C ILE A 27 -14.18 2.08 21.27
N SER A 28 -13.64 1.67 22.41
CA SER A 28 -12.90 2.53 23.34
C SER A 28 -11.40 2.24 23.33
N ILE A 29 -10.61 3.20 23.81
CA ILE A 29 -9.14 3.08 23.91
C ILE A 29 -8.74 1.85 24.75
N SER A 30 -9.48 1.56 25.82
CA SER A 30 -9.22 0.40 26.68
C SER A 30 -9.42 -0.96 26.00
N GLU A 31 -10.18 -1.00 24.90
CA GLU A 31 -10.46 -2.23 24.15
C GLU A 31 -9.43 -2.49 23.03
N LEU A 32 -8.57 -1.52 22.72
CA LEU A 32 -7.63 -1.63 21.59
C LEU A 32 -6.71 -2.86 21.63
N PRO A 33 -6.11 -3.27 22.78
CA PRO A 33 -5.28 -4.47 22.80
C PRO A 33 -6.04 -5.73 22.38
N GLN A 34 -7.29 -5.89 22.85
CA GLN A 34 -8.12 -7.04 22.51
C GLN A 34 -8.53 -7.00 21.03
N ILE A 35 -9.07 -5.87 20.57
CA ILE A 35 -9.54 -5.71 19.19
C ILE A 35 -8.39 -5.92 18.20
N TRP A 36 -7.21 -5.38 18.50
CA TRP A 36 -6.04 -5.59 17.68
C TRP A 36 -5.75 -7.09 17.47
N ASN A 37 -5.72 -7.85 18.56
CA ASN A 37 -5.43 -9.28 18.53
C ASN A 37 -6.49 -10.06 17.75
N GLU A 38 -7.77 -9.74 17.98
CA GLU A 38 -8.90 -10.36 17.26
C GLU A 38 -8.82 -10.10 15.75
N ARG A 39 -8.49 -8.87 15.33
CA ARG A 39 -8.36 -8.52 13.90
C ARG A 39 -7.14 -9.18 13.26
N TYR A 40 -6.02 -9.27 13.97
CA TYR A 40 -4.84 -9.97 13.45
C TYR A 40 -5.08 -11.47 13.31
N GLU A 41 -5.83 -12.09 14.22
CA GLU A 41 -6.27 -13.47 14.08
C GLU A 41 -7.25 -13.63 12.90
N GLU A 42 -8.25 -12.75 12.78
CA GLU A 42 -9.26 -12.80 11.70
C GLU A 42 -8.67 -12.63 10.30
N TYR A 43 -7.79 -11.65 10.11
CA TYR A 43 -7.29 -11.28 8.78
C TYR A 43 -6.02 -12.04 8.38
N LEU A 44 -5.18 -12.43 9.34
CA LEU A 44 -3.86 -12.99 9.07
C LEU A 44 -3.64 -14.37 9.70
N ASP A 45 -4.56 -14.87 10.53
CA ASP A 45 -4.42 -16.11 11.30
C ASP A 45 -3.16 -16.12 12.19
N VAL A 46 -2.84 -14.95 12.77
CA VAL A 46 -1.65 -14.77 13.62
C VAL A 46 -2.03 -14.45 15.06
N LYS A 47 -1.40 -15.17 15.99
CA LYS A 47 -1.46 -14.87 17.42
C LYS A 47 -0.40 -13.84 17.80
N VAL A 48 -0.84 -12.68 18.29
CA VAL A 48 0.04 -11.63 18.81
C VAL A 48 0.57 -12.03 20.20
N PRO A 49 1.90 -12.04 20.44
CA PRO A 49 2.47 -12.55 21.69
C PRO A 49 2.33 -11.57 22.87
N ASP A 50 2.36 -10.26 22.61
CA ASP A 50 2.34 -9.19 23.60
C ASP A 50 1.97 -7.85 22.94
N ASP A 51 1.69 -6.83 23.74
CA ASP A 51 1.29 -5.51 23.24
C ASP A 51 2.42 -4.77 22.50
N GLU A 52 3.69 -5.09 22.79
CA GLU A 52 4.86 -4.53 22.09
C GLU A 52 4.86 -4.94 20.61
N ASN A 53 4.55 -6.21 20.33
CA ASN A 53 4.35 -6.73 18.98
C ASN A 53 2.91 -6.56 18.46
N GLY A 54 2.04 -5.98 19.27
CA GLY A 54 0.62 -5.76 19.00
C GLY A 54 0.31 -4.28 18.82
N VAL A 55 -0.64 -3.79 19.61
CA VAL A 55 -1.17 -2.42 19.53
C VAL A 55 -0.11 -1.32 19.68
N LEU A 56 1.04 -1.61 20.30
CA LEU A 56 2.16 -0.67 20.49
C LEU A 56 3.25 -0.80 19.43
N GLN A 57 3.06 -1.66 18.41
CA GLN A 57 4.05 -1.93 17.36
C GLN A 57 4.48 -0.66 16.59
N ASP A 58 3.56 0.30 16.41
CA ASP A 58 3.77 1.50 15.61
C ASP A 58 3.62 2.78 16.43
N THR A 59 4.40 3.81 16.06
CA THR A 59 4.46 5.09 16.79
C THR A 59 3.43 6.13 16.31
N HIS A 60 2.67 5.83 15.24
CA HIS A 60 1.79 6.79 14.57
C HIS A 60 0.71 7.35 15.51
N TRP A 61 -0.02 6.49 16.23
CA TRP A 61 -1.07 6.94 17.15
C TRP A 61 -0.52 7.75 18.32
N ALA A 62 0.63 7.34 18.88
CA ALA A 62 1.32 8.10 19.92
C ALA A 62 1.78 9.49 19.42
N SER A 63 2.03 9.62 18.12
CA SER A 63 2.45 10.87 17.46
C SER A 63 1.27 11.68 16.91
N GLY A 64 0.02 11.22 17.09
CA GLY A 64 -1.18 11.89 16.59
C GLY A 64 -1.45 11.71 15.10
N TYR A 65 -0.76 10.80 14.41
CA TYR A 65 -0.94 10.52 12.98
C TYR A 65 -2.11 9.57 12.70
N TYR A 66 -3.31 10.00 13.06
CA TYR A 66 -4.56 9.32 12.72
C TYR A 66 -4.97 9.61 11.27
N GLY A 67 -5.54 8.62 10.58
CA GLY A 67 -5.86 8.70 9.16
C GLY A 67 -4.65 8.58 8.24
N TYR A 68 -3.46 8.34 8.80
CA TYR A 68 -2.21 8.25 8.04
C TYR A 68 -2.02 6.87 7.40
N PHE A 69 -2.32 5.78 8.12
CA PHE A 69 -2.08 4.42 7.61
C PHE A 69 -2.64 4.13 6.21
N PRO A 70 -3.87 4.57 5.84
CA PRO A 70 -4.39 4.38 4.50
C PRO A 70 -3.46 4.89 3.38
N SER A 71 -2.59 5.88 3.65
CA SER A 71 -1.65 6.38 2.63
C SER A 71 -0.66 5.33 2.16
N TYR A 72 -0.27 4.36 3.01
CA TYR A 72 0.63 3.28 2.62
C TYR A 72 -0.02 2.34 1.60
N ALA A 73 -1.26 1.93 1.83
CA ALA A 73 -2.01 1.11 0.89
C ALA A 73 -2.29 1.87 -0.41
N MET A 74 -2.59 3.17 -0.33
CA MET A 74 -2.74 4.02 -1.51
C MET A 74 -1.45 4.13 -2.33
N GLY A 75 -0.29 4.12 -1.69
CA GLY A 75 1.02 4.04 -2.37
C GLY A 75 1.10 2.80 -3.27
N ASN A 76 0.82 1.62 -2.73
CA ASN A 76 0.81 0.37 -3.50
C ASN A 76 -0.19 0.40 -4.67
N VAL A 77 -1.38 0.97 -4.44
CA VAL A 77 -2.38 1.15 -5.50
C VAL A 77 -1.84 2.05 -6.62
N TYR A 78 -1.24 3.19 -6.28
CA TYR A 78 -0.64 4.09 -7.27
C TYR A 78 0.52 3.43 -8.01
N ASP A 79 1.38 2.70 -7.32
CA ASP A 79 2.51 1.99 -7.93
C ASP A 79 2.05 0.96 -8.96
N GLY A 80 0.99 0.20 -8.68
CA GLY A 80 0.40 -0.70 -9.67
C GLY A 80 -0.12 0.04 -10.91
N MET A 81 -0.74 1.22 -10.73
CA MET A 81 -1.22 2.05 -11.84
C MET A 81 -0.07 2.67 -12.65
N TRP A 82 1.01 3.07 -12.00
CA TRP A 82 2.23 3.57 -12.65
C TRP A 82 2.94 2.47 -13.41
N LEU A 83 3.09 1.30 -12.81
CA LEU A 83 3.74 0.15 -13.43
C LEU A 83 3.01 -0.26 -14.71
N GLU A 84 1.68 -0.38 -14.67
CA GLU A 84 0.88 -0.72 -15.86
C GLU A 84 1.08 0.29 -17.01
N LYS A 85 1.25 1.57 -16.68
CA LYS A 85 1.49 2.63 -17.67
C LYS A 85 2.93 2.61 -18.18
N LEU A 86 3.91 2.47 -17.28
CA LEU A 86 5.33 2.37 -17.58
C LEU A 86 5.62 1.19 -18.50
N GLU A 87 5.06 0.01 -18.24
CA GLU A 87 5.25 -1.18 -19.08
C GLU A 87 4.77 -0.99 -20.52
N LYS A 88 3.71 -0.19 -20.71
CA LYS A 88 3.17 0.12 -22.04
C LYS A 88 4.03 1.12 -22.80
N GLU A 89 4.56 2.14 -22.11
CA GLU A 89 5.30 3.24 -22.74
C GLU A 89 6.80 2.97 -22.87
N GLU A 90 7.36 2.22 -21.92
CA GLU A 90 8.78 1.87 -21.83
C GLU A 90 8.96 0.35 -21.73
N PRO A 91 8.55 -0.45 -22.73
CA PRO A 91 8.48 -1.92 -22.62
C PRO A 91 9.81 -2.64 -22.35
N LYS A 92 10.93 -1.93 -22.46
CA LYS A 92 12.29 -2.45 -22.17
C LYS A 92 12.82 -2.05 -20.80
N TRP A 93 12.04 -1.31 -19.99
CA TRP A 93 12.51 -0.75 -18.72
C TRP A 93 13.10 -1.83 -17.80
N LEU A 94 12.45 -2.99 -17.69
CA LEU A 94 12.89 -4.07 -16.81
C LEU A 94 14.21 -4.71 -17.30
N ALA A 95 14.34 -4.93 -18.61
CA ALA A 95 15.57 -5.45 -19.21
C ALA A 95 16.75 -4.47 -19.09
N GLU A 96 16.50 -3.18 -18.98
CA GLU A 96 17.54 -2.18 -18.67
C GLU A 96 17.91 -2.21 -17.18
N VAL A 97 16.94 -2.40 -16.29
CA VAL A 97 17.19 -2.60 -14.85
C VAL A 97 18.06 -3.84 -14.60
N GLU A 98 17.83 -4.94 -15.31
CA GLU A 98 18.65 -6.16 -15.22
C GLU A 98 20.13 -5.91 -15.59
N LYS A 99 20.41 -4.90 -16.42
CA LYS A 99 21.77 -4.47 -16.79
C LYS A 99 22.34 -3.41 -15.84
N GLY A 100 21.63 -3.08 -14.77
CA GLY A 100 21.98 -2.01 -13.83
C GLY A 100 21.63 -0.59 -14.33
N ASN A 101 20.85 -0.47 -15.42
CA ASN A 101 20.43 0.81 -15.96
C ASN A 101 18.98 1.15 -15.55
N THR A 102 18.82 1.91 -14.47
CA THR A 102 17.51 2.35 -13.97
C THR A 102 17.00 3.63 -14.64
N LYS A 103 17.80 4.24 -15.53
CA LYS A 103 17.52 5.55 -16.13
C LYS A 103 16.15 5.61 -16.84
N PRO A 104 15.73 4.62 -17.66
CA PRO A 104 14.45 4.69 -18.36
C PRO A 104 13.26 4.83 -17.40
N ALA A 105 13.20 3.98 -16.37
CA ALA A 105 12.12 4.03 -15.37
C ALA A 105 12.12 5.33 -14.57
N ILE A 106 13.30 5.79 -14.13
CA ILE A 106 13.43 7.03 -13.35
C ILE A 106 13.05 8.26 -14.20
N ASP A 107 13.47 8.31 -15.46
CA ASP A 107 13.14 9.43 -16.34
C ASP A 107 11.64 9.45 -16.66
N TRP A 108 11.03 8.28 -16.85
CA TRP A 108 9.58 8.17 -17.00
C TRP A 108 8.84 8.70 -15.77
N LEU A 109 9.25 8.30 -14.54
CA LEU A 109 8.67 8.82 -13.30
C LEU A 109 8.87 10.33 -13.15
N LYS A 110 10.03 10.86 -13.53
CA LYS A 110 10.30 12.31 -13.49
C LYS A 110 9.34 13.08 -14.39
N GLN A 111 9.14 12.62 -15.61
CA GLN A 111 8.31 13.30 -16.60
C GLN A 111 6.82 13.18 -16.29
N ASN A 112 6.39 12.00 -15.84
CA ASN A 112 4.97 11.70 -15.68
C ASN A 112 4.46 11.95 -14.26
N VAL A 113 5.26 11.79 -13.22
CA VAL A 113 4.82 11.92 -11.82
C VAL A 113 5.47 13.14 -11.17
N HIS A 114 6.80 13.15 -11.04
CA HIS A 114 7.50 14.14 -10.20
C HIS A 114 7.38 15.57 -10.77
N HIS A 115 7.33 15.72 -12.09
CA HIS A 115 7.20 17.02 -12.75
C HIS A 115 5.97 17.80 -12.28
N TYR A 116 4.88 17.10 -11.96
CA TYR A 116 3.64 17.74 -11.53
C TYR A 116 3.65 18.15 -10.05
N SER A 117 4.52 17.56 -9.22
CA SER A 117 4.59 17.86 -7.78
C SER A 117 3.19 17.90 -7.13
N SER A 118 2.79 19.03 -6.54
CA SER A 118 1.47 19.26 -5.94
C SER A 118 0.49 20.06 -6.83
N PHE A 119 0.71 20.10 -8.15
CA PHE A 119 -0.12 20.88 -9.08
C PHE A 119 -1.54 20.30 -9.28
N TYR A 120 -1.71 18.99 -9.07
CA TYR A 120 -2.99 18.31 -9.16
C TYR A 120 -3.34 17.66 -7.82
N ASP A 121 -4.64 17.56 -7.55
CA ASP A 121 -5.12 16.65 -6.52
C ASP A 121 -4.76 15.20 -6.90
N PRO A 122 -4.53 14.29 -5.93
CA PRO A 122 -4.04 12.94 -6.23
C PRO A 122 -4.90 12.16 -7.22
N ALA A 123 -6.23 12.23 -7.10
CA ALA A 123 -7.14 11.54 -8.02
C ALA A 123 -7.04 12.06 -9.46
N ASP A 124 -6.90 13.39 -9.61
CA ASP A 124 -6.73 14.02 -10.92
C ASP A 124 -5.38 13.67 -11.54
N LEU A 125 -4.32 13.60 -10.72
CA LEU A 125 -3.00 13.19 -11.17
C LEU A 125 -3.00 11.75 -11.70
N VAL A 126 -3.64 10.83 -10.96
CA VAL A 126 -3.84 9.44 -11.38
C VAL A 126 -4.58 9.36 -12.69
N LYS A 127 -5.71 10.06 -12.81
CA LYS A 127 -6.48 10.08 -14.06
C LYS A 127 -5.67 10.64 -15.22
N LYS A 128 -4.87 11.68 -14.99
CA LYS A 128 -4.00 12.30 -16.01
C LYS A 128 -2.92 11.35 -16.51
N ILE A 129 -2.27 10.61 -15.62
CA ILE A 129 -1.14 9.72 -15.96
C ILE A 129 -1.64 8.36 -16.44
N ALA A 130 -2.52 7.70 -15.69
CA ALA A 130 -3.01 6.36 -15.98
C ALA A 130 -4.18 6.32 -16.97
N GLY A 131 -4.82 7.47 -17.23
CA GLY A 131 -5.97 7.57 -18.15
C GLY A 131 -7.27 6.98 -17.61
N LYS A 132 -7.31 6.61 -16.32
CA LYS A 132 -8.46 5.99 -15.64
C LYS A 132 -8.53 6.41 -14.18
N GLU A 133 -9.70 6.27 -13.59
CA GLU A 133 -9.91 6.52 -12.15
C GLU A 133 -9.04 5.59 -11.28
N THR A 134 -8.72 6.05 -10.08
CA THR A 134 -7.94 5.28 -9.10
C THR A 134 -8.60 3.93 -8.81
N THR A 135 -7.83 2.84 -8.93
CA THR A 135 -8.31 1.48 -8.73
C THR A 135 -7.18 0.55 -8.30
N ALA A 136 -7.49 -0.41 -7.42
CA ALA A 136 -6.54 -1.44 -7.00
C ALA A 136 -6.26 -2.50 -8.08
N GLY A 137 -7.05 -2.56 -9.16
CA GLY A 137 -6.96 -3.62 -10.18
C GLY A 137 -5.54 -3.85 -10.72
N PRO A 138 -4.79 -2.82 -11.14
CA PRO A 138 -3.42 -3.00 -11.63
C PRO A 138 -2.46 -3.57 -10.57
N TYR A 139 -2.58 -3.14 -9.32
CA TYR A 139 -1.76 -3.67 -8.22
C TYR A 139 -2.11 -5.14 -7.91
N LEU A 140 -3.40 -5.48 -7.88
CA LEU A 140 -3.84 -6.87 -7.70
C LEU A 140 -3.37 -7.77 -8.84
N ASN A 141 -3.45 -7.30 -10.09
CA ASN A 141 -2.92 -8.02 -11.24
C ASN A 141 -1.41 -8.24 -11.13
N TYR A 142 -0.65 -7.23 -10.66
CA TYR A 142 0.78 -7.38 -10.39
C TYR A 142 1.06 -8.48 -9.37
N LEU A 143 0.35 -8.48 -8.23
CA LEU A 143 0.52 -9.51 -7.20
C LEU A 143 0.16 -10.89 -7.74
N GLU A 144 -1.00 -11.03 -8.39
CA GLU A 144 -1.46 -12.30 -8.95
C GLU A 144 -0.45 -12.84 -9.96
N ASN A 145 0.01 -12.03 -10.90
CA ASN A 145 1.01 -12.44 -11.90
C ASN A 145 2.35 -12.82 -11.27
N LYS A 146 2.86 -12.03 -10.32
CA LYS A 146 4.15 -12.31 -9.68
C LYS A 146 4.10 -13.60 -8.87
N TYR A 147 3.08 -13.77 -8.04
CA TYR A 147 3.01 -14.88 -7.10
C TYR A 147 2.52 -16.19 -7.74
N SER A 148 1.66 -16.14 -8.76
CA SER A 148 1.34 -17.33 -9.59
C SER A 148 2.59 -17.88 -10.27
N ASN A 149 3.43 -17.01 -10.85
CA ASN A 149 4.68 -17.42 -11.48
C ASN A 149 5.71 -17.99 -10.49
N LEU A 150 5.79 -17.43 -9.27
CA LEU A 150 6.73 -17.89 -8.25
C LEU A 150 6.30 -19.19 -7.56
N LEU A 151 4.99 -19.36 -7.31
CA LEU A 151 4.45 -20.46 -6.51
C LEU A 151 3.76 -21.55 -7.35
N GLY A 152 3.48 -21.28 -8.63
CA GLY A 152 2.99 -22.26 -9.60
C GLY A 152 1.51 -22.61 -9.46
N PHE A 153 0.64 -21.62 -9.21
CA PHE A 153 -0.81 -21.78 -9.20
C PHE A 153 -1.50 -20.92 -10.26
#